data_AF-A0A926I514-F1
#
_entry.id   AF-A0A926I514-F1
#
_cell.length_a   1.000
_cell.length_b   1.000
_cell.length_c   1.000
_cell.angle_alpha   90.00
_cell.angle_beta   90.00
_cell.angle_gamma   90.00
#
_symmetry.space_group_name_H-M   'P 1'
#
loop_
_entity.id
_entity.type
_entity.pdbx_description
1 polymer ?
#
loop_
_entity_poly.entity_id
_entity_poly.type
_entity_poly.pdbx_seq_one_letter_code
_entity_poly.pdbx_strand_id
1 'polypeptide(L)'
;MEVEQMANVTLNSRIVTRNATAAQWTTANPILLKGELGLEVDTGKIKFGDGVKAWSALAYIAGSGEGTTVNIEDVIGAGTAAKKDVGTAEGNIPVLGTGGKLAVDVLPAIAISEVYAVSSQAEMLALTAQTGDIAIRSDVNKSYVLSADDPAVVGNWLELLVPEDAVLSVNGKTGTVVLTTSDIAEGTNLYYTEARTTANFEENFAAKSVSDLQGGDTLIHTTDTLILDGGGA
;
A
#
# COMPACT_ATOMS: atom_id res chain seq x y z
N MET A 1 17.56 -12.63 -92.09
CA MET A 1 17.96 -11.65 -91.06
C MET A 1 18.51 -12.48 -89.91
N GLU A 2 19.80 -12.78 -89.96
CA GLU A 2 20.43 -13.71 -89.02
C GLU A 2 20.99 -12.87 -87.88
N VAL A 3 20.46 -13.08 -86.67
CA VAL A 3 20.87 -12.36 -85.47
C VAL A 3 22.16 -13.00 -85.01
N GLU A 4 23.27 -12.25 -85.11
CA GLU A 4 24.59 -12.65 -84.66
C GLU A 4 24.53 -12.94 -83.14
N GLN A 5 24.54 -14.23 -82.80
CA GLN A 5 24.45 -14.68 -81.42
C GLN A 5 25.79 -14.39 -80.74
N MET A 6 25.86 -13.34 -79.92
CA MET A 6 27.08 -13.02 -79.16
C MET A 6 27.40 -14.20 -78.23
N ALA A 7 28.46 -14.95 -78.55
CA ALA A 7 28.91 -16.07 -77.75
C ALA A 7 29.41 -15.57 -76.39
N ASN A 8 28.84 -16.08 -75.30
CA ASN A 8 29.33 -15.82 -73.95
C ASN A 8 30.73 -16.45 -73.79
N VAL A 9 31.76 -15.61 -73.73
CA VAL A 9 33.12 -16.05 -73.39
C VAL A 9 33.22 -16.15 -71.87
N THR A 10 33.39 -17.36 -71.34
CA THR A 10 33.66 -17.58 -69.92
C THR A 10 35.16 -17.52 -69.67
N LEU A 11 35.60 -16.55 -68.87
CA LEU A 11 36.99 -16.41 -68.41
C LEU A 11 37.12 -17.02 -67.01
N ASN A 12 37.81 -18.15 -66.90
CA ASN A 12 38.20 -18.72 -65.62
C ASN A 12 39.36 -17.92 -65.03
N SER A 13 39.05 -16.89 -64.25
CA SER A 13 40.04 -16.04 -63.60
C SER A 13 39.84 -15.98 -62.08
N ARG A 14 40.94 -15.81 -61.35
CA ARG A 14 40.94 -15.52 -59.92
C ARG A 14 41.36 -14.07 -59.73
N ILE A 15 40.48 -13.26 -59.16
CA ILE A 15 40.81 -11.89 -58.78
C ILE A 15 41.49 -11.94 -57.41
N VAL A 16 42.70 -11.35 -57.32
CA VAL A 16 43.40 -11.10 -56.06
C VAL A 16 43.51 -9.59 -55.91
N THR A 17 42.97 -9.05 -54.82
CA THR A 17 43.10 -7.62 -54.52
C THR A 17 44.53 -7.30 -54.18
N ARG A 18 44.94 -6.05 -54.42
CA ARG A 18 46.26 -5.59 -53.99
C ARG A 18 46.30 -5.67 -52.47
N ASN A 19 47.29 -6.38 -51.95
CA ASN A 19 47.39 -6.66 -50.52
C ASN A 19 48.84 -6.63 -50.08
N ALA A 20 49.07 -6.16 -48.86
CA ALA A 20 50.37 -6.09 -48.19
C ALA A 20 50.14 -5.85 -46.68
N THR A 21 51.18 -5.92 -45.87
CA THR A 21 51.10 -5.49 -44.46
C THR A 21 50.94 -3.97 -44.35
N ALA A 22 50.38 -3.47 -43.25
CA ALA A 22 50.21 -2.03 -43.01
C ALA A 22 51.54 -1.26 -43.10
N ALA A 23 52.64 -1.87 -42.63
CA ALA A 23 53.99 -1.32 -42.76
C ALA A 23 54.43 -1.21 -44.22
N GLN A 24 54.25 -2.27 -45.01
CA GLN A 24 54.60 -2.28 -46.44
C GLN A 24 53.78 -1.27 -47.25
N TRP A 25 52.49 -1.12 -46.93
CA TRP A 25 51.64 -0.10 -47.54
C TRP A 25 52.07 1.31 -47.21
N THR A 26 52.46 1.56 -45.96
CA THR A 26 52.95 2.87 -45.51
C THR A 26 54.28 3.23 -46.18
N THR A 27 55.21 2.26 -46.31
CA THR A 27 56.49 2.48 -46.99
C THR A 27 56.34 2.69 -48.49
N ALA A 28 55.53 1.88 -49.17
CA ALA A 28 55.35 2.02 -50.62
C ALA A 28 54.49 3.24 -50.99
N ASN A 29 53.55 3.59 -50.10
CA ASN A 29 52.59 4.70 -50.22
C ASN A 29 52.02 4.94 -51.64
N PRO A 30 51.50 3.91 -52.34
CA PRO A 30 51.07 4.06 -53.73
C PRO A 30 49.77 4.86 -53.85
N ILE A 31 49.55 5.49 -55.01
CA ILE A 31 48.22 5.99 -55.40
C ILE A 31 47.47 4.82 -56.04
N LEU A 32 46.37 4.40 -55.41
CA LEU A 32 45.49 3.36 -55.95
C LEU A 32 44.51 3.98 -56.96
N LEU A 33 44.18 3.22 -58.01
CA LEU A 33 43.22 3.67 -59.01
C LEU A 33 41.85 3.93 -58.38
N LYS A 34 41.05 4.79 -59.00
CA LYS A 34 39.69 5.08 -58.52
C LYS A 34 38.87 3.79 -58.48
N GLY A 35 38.40 3.41 -57.29
CA GLY A 35 37.65 2.19 -57.03
C GLY A 35 38.50 0.93 -56.80
N GLU A 36 39.84 1.01 -56.87
CA GLU A 36 40.73 -0.12 -56.55
C GLU A 36 40.73 -0.39 -55.05
N LEU A 37 40.55 -1.67 -54.68
CA LEU A 37 40.60 -2.15 -53.30
C LEU A 37 42.04 -2.46 -52.90
N GLY A 38 42.51 -1.85 -51.80
CA GLY A 38 43.72 -2.27 -51.11
C GLY A 38 43.42 -2.85 -49.73
N LEU A 39 44.03 -4.00 -49.43
CA LEU A 39 43.87 -4.73 -48.17
C LEU A 39 45.16 -4.72 -47.36
N GLU A 40 45.08 -4.31 -46.09
CA GLU A 40 46.11 -4.57 -45.09
C GLU A 40 45.92 -5.98 -44.51
N VAL A 41 46.80 -6.91 -44.86
CA VAL A 41 46.63 -8.34 -44.52
C VAL A 41 46.81 -8.66 -43.04
N ASP A 42 47.53 -7.80 -42.32
CA ASP A 42 47.85 -7.92 -40.89
C ASP A 42 46.85 -7.21 -39.99
N THR A 43 46.13 -6.20 -40.48
CA THR A 43 45.11 -5.46 -39.71
C THR A 43 43.67 -5.75 -40.15
N GLY A 44 43.49 -6.41 -41.31
CA GLY A 44 42.18 -6.64 -41.93
C GLY A 44 41.50 -5.38 -42.48
N LYS A 45 42.18 -4.24 -42.44
CA LYS A 45 41.62 -2.95 -42.88
C LYS A 45 41.70 -2.80 -44.40
N ILE A 46 40.71 -2.14 -44.96
CA ILE A 46 40.58 -1.94 -46.41
C ILE A 46 40.46 -0.45 -46.71
N LYS A 47 41.10 0.02 -47.79
CA LYS A 47 40.89 1.36 -48.36
C LYS A 47 40.51 1.24 -49.83
N PHE A 48 39.69 2.17 -50.31
CA PHE A 48 39.42 2.35 -51.74
C PHE A 48 40.28 3.48 -52.30
N GLY A 49 40.96 3.24 -53.42
CA GLY A 49 41.62 4.28 -54.18
C GLY A 49 40.62 5.29 -54.76
N ASP A 50 41.03 6.55 -54.82
CA ASP A 50 40.30 7.61 -55.51
C ASP A 50 41.02 8.08 -56.80
N GLY A 51 42.16 7.46 -57.13
CA GLY A 51 43.00 7.80 -58.28
C GLY A 51 43.88 9.03 -58.09
N VAL A 52 43.88 9.65 -56.91
CA VAL A 52 44.58 10.92 -56.66
C VAL A 52 45.42 10.87 -55.38
N LYS A 53 44.85 10.40 -54.27
CA LYS A 53 45.51 10.35 -52.97
C LYS A 53 46.43 9.12 -52.87
N ALA A 54 47.59 9.33 -52.26
CA ALA A 54 48.46 8.24 -51.83
C ALA A 54 47.80 7.44 -50.69
N TRP A 55 48.17 6.17 -50.54
CA TRP A 55 47.64 5.23 -49.55
C TRP A 55 47.50 5.82 -48.13
N SER A 56 48.53 6.53 -47.67
CA SER A 56 48.58 7.14 -46.34
C SER A 56 47.48 8.19 -46.12
N ALA A 57 47.00 8.83 -47.20
CA ALA A 57 45.97 9.86 -47.18
C ALA A 57 44.55 9.34 -47.50
N LEU A 58 44.39 8.06 -47.86
CA LEU A 58 43.08 7.43 -48.05
C LEU A 58 42.44 7.08 -46.70
N ALA A 59 41.12 7.23 -46.61
CA ALA A 59 40.34 6.78 -45.46
C ALA A 59 40.13 5.26 -45.51
N TYR A 60 40.12 4.61 -44.35
CA TYR A 60 39.64 3.24 -44.25
C TYR A 60 38.14 3.18 -44.53
N ILE A 61 37.69 2.10 -45.15
CA ILE A 61 36.29 1.74 -45.13
C ILE A 61 35.94 1.45 -43.68
N ALA A 62 34.99 2.19 -43.12
CA ALA A 62 34.41 1.85 -41.83
C ALA A 62 33.55 0.60 -42.01
N GLY A 63 34.14 -0.58 -41.82
CA GLY A 63 33.36 -1.74 -41.39
C GLY A 63 32.86 -1.45 -39.98
N SER A 64 31.64 -1.88 -39.64
CA SER A 64 31.07 -1.78 -38.30
C SER A 64 31.77 -2.73 -37.30
N GLY A 65 33.10 -2.64 -37.18
CA GLY A 65 33.92 -3.56 -36.39
C GLY A 65 35.12 -2.87 -35.77
N GLU A 66 35.09 -2.84 -34.43
CA GLU A 66 36.10 -2.43 -33.46
C GLU A 66 36.34 -0.91 -33.28
N GLY A 67 35.69 -0.38 -32.24
CA GLY A 67 36.03 0.92 -31.64
C GLY A 67 35.15 2.11 -32.06
N THR A 68 34.21 1.94 -32.99
CA THR A 68 33.23 2.98 -33.29
C THR A 68 32.08 2.90 -32.28
N THR A 69 31.93 3.92 -31.44
CA THR A 69 30.70 4.11 -30.65
C THR A 69 29.53 4.24 -31.61
N VAL A 70 28.63 3.25 -31.62
CA VAL A 70 27.34 3.36 -32.30
C VAL A 70 26.48 4.27 -31.45
N ASN A 71 26.09 5.42 -31.98
CA ASN A 71 25.10 6.25 -31.29
C ASN A 71 23.79 5.46 -31.25
N ILE A 72 23.25 5.27 -30.04
CA ILE A 72 22.00 4.53 -29.88
C ILE A 72 20.82 5.20 -30.59
N GLU A 73 20.95 6.50 -30.89
CA GLU A 73 19.99 7.28 -31.69
C GLU A 73 19.89 6.81 -33.14
N ASP A 74 20.96 6.23 -33.69
CA ASP A 74 21.02 5.71 -35.05
C ASP A 74 20.47 4.28 -35.17
N VAL A 75 20.15 3.64 -34.04
CA VAL A 75 19.59 2.28 -33.99
C VAL A 75 18.06 2.32 -33.99
N ILE A 76 17.46 2.17 -35.17
CA ILE A 76 16.01 2.08 -35.33
C ILE A 76 15.46 0.88 -34.54
N GLY A 77 14.50 1.13 -33.64
CA GLY A 77 13.79 0.06 -32.92
C GLY A 77 14.41 -0.39 -31.59
N ALA A 78 15.46 0.27 -31.09
CA ALA A 78 16.07 -0.06 -29.79
C ALA A 78 15.14 0.17 -28.57
N GLY A 79 14.00 0.86 -28.77
CA GLY A 79 13.06 1.19 -27.70
C GLY A 79 13.53 2.34 -26.81
N THR A 80 12.65 2.85 -25.95
CA THR A 80 12.95 3.99 -25.07
C THR A 80 13.89 3.61 -23.92
N ALA A 81 13.84 2.36 -23.45
CA ALA A 81 14.71 1.88 -22.37
C ALA A 81 16.19 1.84 -22.77
N ALA A 82 16.51 1.56 -24.05
CA ALA A 82 17.89 1.55 -24.54
C ALA A 82 18.56 2.94 -24.54
N LYS A 83 17.79 4.02 -24.37
CA LYS A 83 18.31 5.39 -24.27
C LYS A 83 18.71 5.79 -22.85
N LYS A 84 18.55 4.89 -21.88
CA LYS A 84 18.88 5.14 -20.48
C LYS A 84 19.84 4.08 -19.98
N ASP A 85 20.80 4.52 -19.19
CA ASP A 85 21.72 3.61 -18.52
C ASP A 85 20.97 2.79 -17.47
N VAL A 86 21.40 1.55 -17.28
CA VAL A 86 20.91 0.70 -16.18
C VAL A 86 21.71 0.95 -14.91
N GLY A 87 21.15 0.61 -13.75
CA GLY A 87 21.84 0.68 -12.45
C GLY A 87 21.07 1.47 -11.40
N THR A 88 21.79 1.88 -10.35
CA THR A 88 21.22 2.51 -9.14
C THR A 88 21.50 4.01 -9.02
N ALA A 89 22.23 4.59 -9.97
CA ALA A 89 22.46 6.03 -10.01
C ALA A 89 21.17 6.80 -10.35
N GLU A 90 21.11 8.06 -9.93
CA GLU A 90 19.99 8.94 -10.27
C GLU A 90 19.79 9.02 -11.79
N GLY A 91 18.55 8.80 -12.24
CA GLY A 91 18.19 8.84 -13.66
C GLY A 91 18.41 7.54 -14.44
N ASN A 92 19.00 6.51 -13.82
CA ASN A 92 19.15 5.18 -14.42
C ASN A 92 17.92 4.30 -14.23
N ILE A 93 17.76 3.29 -15.08
CA ILE A 93 16.73 2.26 -14.96
C ILE A 93 17.23 1.13 -14.06
N PRO A 94 16.55 0.81 -12.94
CA PRO A 94 16.92 -0.34 -12.12
C PRO A 94 16.70 -1.67 -12.84
N VAL A 95 17.59 -2.63 -12.60
CA VAL A 95 17.48 -3.99 -13.14
C VAL A 95 16.56 -4.82 -12.24
N LEU A 96 15.63 -5.57 -12.84
CA LEU A 96 14.80 -6.52 -12.10
C LEU A 96 15.62 -7.76 -11.69
N GLY A 97 15.48 -8.17 -10.44
CA GLY A 97 15.99 -9.43 -9.92
C GLY A 97 15.08 -10.62 -10.26
N THR A 98 15.36 -11.76 -9.61
CA THR A 98 14.59 -13.00 -9.77
C THR A 98 13.10 -12.77 -9.56
N GLY A 99 12.27 -13.31 -10.47
CA GLY A 99 10.80 -13.12 -10.42
C GLY A 99 10.30 -11.78 -10.93
N GLY A 100 11.16 -10.98 -11.58
CA GLY A 100 10.75 -9.71 -12.22
C GLY A 100 10.46 -8.61 -11.21
N LYS A 101 11.15 -8.61 -10.06
CA LYS A 101 10.96 -7.63 -8.98
C LYS A 101 12.18 -6.74 -8.86
N LEU A 102 11.98 -5.52 -8.39
CA LEU A 102 13.08 -4.66 -7.97
C LEU A 102 13.76 -5.26 -6.74
N ALA A 103 15.08 -5.11 -6.64
CA ALA A 103 15.81 -5.46 -5.42
C ALA A 103 15.39 -4.54 -4.27
N VAL A 104 15.36 -5.06 -3.04
CA VAL A 104 14.98 -4.25 -1.86
C VAL A 104 15.94 -3.09 -1.63
N ASP A 105 17.21 -3.24 -2.00
CA ASP A 105 18.22 -2.19 -1.86
C ASP A 105 18.01 -0.98 -2.78
N VAL A 106 17.21 -1.13 -3.86
CA VAL A 106 16.85 -0.02 -4.76
C VAL A 106 15.49 0.59 -4.43
N LEU A 107 14.78 0.01 -3.47
CA LEU A 107 13.55 0.58 -2.94
C LEU A 107 13.91 1.45 -1.73
N PRO A 108 13.36 2.66 -1.61
CA PRO A 108 13.43 3.37 -0.34
C PRO A 108 12.79 2.50 0.74
N ALA A 109 13.32 2.55 1.97
CA ALA A 109 12.71 1.86 3.10
C ALA A 109 11.23 2.26 3.20
N ILE A 110 10.34 1.33 2.90
CA ILE A 110 8.92 1.49 3.18
C ILE A 110 8.72 1.08 4.63
N ALA A 111 8.31 2.01 5.49
CA ALA A 111 7.88 1.66 6.83
C ALA A 111 6.56 0.89 6.70
N ILE A 112 6.63 -0.44 6.73
CA ILE A 112 5.47 -1.27 7.03
C ILE A 112 5.42 -1.36 8.55
N SER A 113 4.39 -0.79 9.16
CA SER A 113 4.17 -0.86 10.60
C SER A 113 3.99 -2.31 11.06
N GLU A 114 4.91 -2.81 11.88
CA GLU A 114 4.79 -4.08 12.59
C GLU A 114 4.11 -3.86 13.95
N VAL A 115 3.43 -4.89 14.48
CA VAL A 115 2.73 -4.83 15.77
C VAL A 115 3.38 -5.78 16.76
N TYR A 116 3.90 -5.23 17.86
CA TYR A 116 4.54 -5.97 18.94
C TYR A 116 3.63 -6.01 20.17
N ALA A 117 3.38 -7.21 20.71
CA ALA A 117 2.77 -7.37 22.02
C ALA A 117 3.87 -7.44 23.10
N VAL A 118 3.81 -6.55 24.08
CA VAL A 118 4.79 -6.43 25.17
C VAL A 118 4.10 -6.36 26.53
N SER A 119 4.80 -6.83 27.55
CA SER A 119 4.30 -6.90 28.93
C SER A 119 4.82 -5.80 29.84
N SER A 120 5.68 -4.91 29.33
CA SER A 120 6.19 -3.77 30.09
C SER A 120 6.76 -2.66 29.20
N GLN A 121 7.02 -1.49 29.79
CA GLN A 121 7.78 -0.43 29.11
C GLN A 121 9.20 -0.86 28.76
N ALA A 122 9.86 -1.66 29.61
CA ALA A 122 11.23 -2.09 29.36
C ALA A 122 11.31 -2.98 28.12
N GLU A 123 10.33 -3.86 27.92
CA GLU A 123 10.21 -4.67 26.70
C GLU A 123 9.92 -3.81 25.47
N MET A 124 9.03 -2.81 25.59
CA MET A 124 8.76 -1.85 24.51
C MET A 124 10.02 -1.11 24.05
N LEU A 125 10.85 -0.62 24.99
CA LEU A 125 12.07 0.12 24.68
C LEU A 125 13.21 -0.78 24.15
N ALA A 126 13.09 -2.10 24.29
CA ALA A 126 14.06 -3.07 23.78
C ALA A 126 13.72 -3.61 22.38
N LEU A 127 12.60 -3.16 21.78
CA LEU A 127 12.16 -3.60 20.45
C LEU A 127 13.15 -3.16 19.37
N THR A 128 13.34 -4.01 18.36
CA THR A 128 13.98 -3.63 17.10
C THR A 128 12.89 -3.09 16.16
N ALA A 129 12.41 -1.89 16.46
CA ALA A 129 11.27 -1.25 15.79
C ALA A 129 11.72 -0.07 14.90
N GLN A 130 10.89 0.27 13.90
CA GLN A 130 11.06 1.41 13.00
C GLN A 130 9.92 2.41 13.19
N THR A 131 10.14 3.67 12.79
CA THR A 131 9.10 4.70 12.82
C THR A 131 7.82 4.20 12.12
N GLY A 132 6.70 4.20 12.84
CA GLY A 132 5.42 3.66 12.40
C GLY A 132 5.02 2.34 13.08
N ASP A 133 5.95 1.60 13.70
CA ASP A 133 5.64 0.36 14.42
C ASP A 133 4.79 0.62 15.66
N ILE A 134 4.00 -0.38 16.04
CA ILE A 134 3.06 -0.31 17.16
C ILE A 134 3.50 -1.26 18.27
N ALA A 135 3.56 -0.77 19.51
CA ALA A 135 3.72 -1.58 20.71
C ALA A 135 2.41 -1.61 21.51
N ILE A 136 1.84 -2.80 21.69
CA ILE A 136 0.69 -3.05 22.55
C ILE A 136 1.21 -3.43 23.94
N ARG A 137 1.03 -2.54 24.90
CA ARG A 137 1.46 -2.69 26.28
C ARG A 137 0.32 -3.22 27.15
N SER A 138 0.38 -4.51 27.45
CA SER A 138 -0.62 -5.21 28.27
C SER A 138 -0.60 -4.82 29.76
N ASP A 139 0.50 -4.27 30.28
CA ASP A 139 0.60 -3.78 31.66
C ASP A 139 -0.26 -2.54 31.94
N VAL A 140 -0.49 -1.73 30.91
CA VAL A 140 -1.28 -0.48 31.00
C VAL A 140 -2.50 -0.47 30.09
N ASN A 141 -2.75 -1.57 29.35
CA ASN A 141 -3.83 -1.69 28.35
C ASN A 141 -3.83 -0.55 27.32
N LYS A 142 -2.64 -0.17 26.83
CA LYS A 142 -2.44 0.94 25.87
C LYS A 142 -1.62 0.50 24.67
N SER A 143 -1.85 1.16 23.55
CA SER A 143 -1.05 1.00 22.33
C SER A 143 -0.23 2.26 22.09
N TYR A 144 1.01 2.09 21.66
CA TYR A 144 1.93 3.18 21.34
C TYR A 144 2.44 3.02 19.92
N VAL A 145 2.61 4.11 19.18
CA VAL A 145 3.24 4.14 17.86
C VAL A 145 4.61 4.81 17.96
N LEU A 146 5.64 4.21 17.37
CA LEU A 146 6.97 4.81 17.32
C LEU A 146 6.96 5.96 16.29
N SER A 147 7.30 7.16 16.73
CA SER A 147 7.23 8.39 15.92
C SER A 147 8.60 8.92 15.47
N ALA A 148 9.68 8.31 15.93
CA ALA A 148 11.06 8.67 15.61
C ALA A 148 11.97 7.43 15.69
N ASP A 149 13.19 7.55 15.14
CA ASP A 149 14.02 6.40 14.79
C ASP A 149 14.54 5.54 15.96
N ASP A 150 14.62 6.09 17.19
CA ASP A 150 15.15 5.37 18.35
C ASP A 150 14.04 4.79 19.24
N PRO A 151 13.77 3.47 19.21
CA PRO A 151 12.76 2.84 20.06
C PRO A 151 13.15 2.82 21.55
N ALA A 152 14.42 3.03 21.90
CA ALA A 152 14.87 3.01 23.30
C ALA A 152 14.48 4.27 24.08
N VAL A 153 14.01 5.31 23.39
CA VAL A 153 13.59 6.59 23.98
C VAL A 153 12.07 6.61 24.16
N VAL A 154 11.60 6.64 25.41
CA VAL A 154 10.16 6.67 25.72
C VAL A 154 9.42 7.84 25.07
N GLY A 155 10.08 9.00 24.92
CA GLY A 155 9.49 10.18 24.28
C GLY A 155 9.23 10.02 22.78
N ASN A 156 9.82 9.01 22.13
CA ASN A 156 9.57 8.71 20.72
C ASN A 156 8.30 7.87 20.53
N TRP A 157 7.74 7.30 21.59
CA TRP A 157 6.51 6.51 21.55
C TRP A 157 5.29 7.39 21.84
N LEU A 158 4.45 7.59 20.84
CA LEU A 158 3.19 8.32 20.97
C LEU A 158 2.08 7.35 21.35
N GLU A 159 1.36 7.64 22.43
CA GLU A 159 0.17 6.87 22.81
C GLU A 159 -0.93 7.03 21.75
N LEU A 160 -1.47 5.91 21.27
CA LEU A 160 -2.66 5.91 20.44
C LEU A 160 -3.87 6.11 21.35
N LEU A 161 -4.31 7.36 21.44
CA LEU A 161 -5.46 7.75 22.25
C LEU A 161 -6.72 7.05 21.70
N VAL A 162 -7.22 6.07 22.45
CA VAL A 162 -8.60 5.62 22.33
C VAL A 162 -9.48 6.53 23.19
N PRO A 163 -10.77 6.70 22.88
CA PRO A 163 -11.69 7.33 23.82
C PRO A 163 -11.57 6.60 25.16
N GLU A 164 -11.18 7.30 26.22
CA GLU A 164 -11.25 6.75 27.58
C GLU A 164 -12.71 6.37 27.80
N ASP A 165 -13.01 5.06 27.85
CA ASP A 165 -14.37 4.53 27.84
C ASP A 165 -15.32 5.28 28.79
N ALA A 166 -16.05 6.25 28.23
CA ALA A 166 -17.21 6.84 28.86
C ALA A 166 -18.41 6.48 28.00
N VAL A 167 -19.36 5.78 28.62
CA VAL A 167 -20.75 5.76 28.13
C VAL A 167 -21.12 7.21 27.80
N LEU A 168 -21.42 7.50 26.54
CA LEU A 168 -21.70 8.87 26.10
C LEU A 168 -22.90 9.47 26.82
N SER A 169 -23.95 8.66 27.02
CA SER A 169 -24.99 8.93 28.01
C SER A 169 -25.91 7.71 28.18
N VAL A 170 -26.27 7.38 29.41
CA VAL A 170 -27.47 6.60 29.73
C VAL A 170 -28.24 7.40 30.76
N ASN A 171 -29.38 7.95 30.33
CA ASN A 171 -30.23 8.78 31.19
C ASN A 171 -29.43 9.90 31.89
N GLY A 172 -28.61 10.62 31.12
CA GLY A 172 -27.76 11.73 31.62
C GLY A 172 -26.49 11.31 32.39
N LYS A 173 -26.27 10.02 32.66
CA LYS A 173 -25.04 9.52 33.29
C LYS A 173 -23.99 9.13 32.25
N THR A 174 -22.73 9.42 32.53
CA THR A 174 -21.57 9.07 31.70
C THR A 174 -20.57 8.21 32.49
N GLY A 175 -19.63 7.54 31.81
CA GLY A 175 -18.63 6.69 32.49
C GLY A 175 -19.24 5.41 33.06
N THR A 176 -18.83 5.02 34.28
CA THR A 176 -19.41 3.89 35.02
C THR A 176 -20.85 4.20 35.43
N VAL A 177 -21.81 3.53 34.80
CA VAL A 177 -23.25 3.78 35.05
C VAL A 177 -23.75 2.90 36.20
N VAL A 178 -24.14 3.54 37.30
CA VAL A 178 -24.92 2.95 38.39
C VAL A 178 -26.29 3.60 38.40
N LEU A 179 -27.35 2.80 38.25
CA LEU A 179 -28.74 3.30 38.20
C LEU A 179 -29.53 2.84 39.43
N THR A 180 -30.44 3.71 39.87
CA THR A 180 -31.55 3.38 40.77
C THR A 180 -32.87 3.66 40.06
N THR A 181 -33.98 3.31 40.71
CA THR A 181 -35.32 3.64 40.19
C THR A 181 -35.54 5.15 40.08
N SER A 182 -34.82 5.98 40.84
CA SER A 182 -34.92 7.44 40.74
C SER A 182 -34.29 8.02 39.48
N ASP A 183 -33.40 7.28 38.83
CA ASP A 183 -32.81 7.73 37.58
C ASP A 183 -33.81 7.59 36.43
N ILE A 184 -34.63 6.54 36.43
CA ILE A 184 -35.48 6.23 35.28
C ILE A 184 -36.86 6.85 35.46
N ALA A 185 -37.25 7.72 34.52
CA ALA A 185 -38.58 8.31 34.53
C ALA A 185 -39.66 7.24 34.31
N GLU A 186 -40.70 7.29 35.13
CA GLU A 186 -41.83 6.38 35.05
C GLU A 186 -42.75 6.75 33.88
N GLY A 187 -43.11 5.75 33.07
CA GLY A 187 -44.07 5.90 31.98
C GLY A 187 -45.46 5.46 32.43
N THR A 188 -46.11 4.62 31.61
CA THR A 188 -47.41 4.01 31.97
C THR A 188 -47.30 3.00 33.11
N ASN A 189 -46.15 2.33 33.25
CA ASN A 189 -45.87 1.45 34.36
C ASN A 189 -45.20 2.25 35.47
N LEU A 190 -45.80 2.20 36.66
CA LEU A 190 -45.33 2.89 37.85
C LEU A 190 -44.60 1.92 38.80
N TYR A 191 -43.50 2.37 39.38
CA TYR A 191 -42.79 1.77 40.50
C TYR A 191 -43.72 1.60 41.69
N TYR A 192 -43.52 0.46 42.36
CA TYR A 192 -44.16 0.17 43.62
C TYR A 192 -43.67 1.14 44.69
N THR A 193 -44.63 1.74 45.42
CA THR A 193 -44.37 2.39 46.71
C THR A 193 -45.54 2.07 47.64
N GLU A 194 -45.26 1.92 48.93
CA GLU A 194 -46.30 1.70 49.94
C GLU A 194 -47.37 2.80 49.87
N ALA A 195 -46.96 4.07 49.69
CA ALA A 195 -47.86 5.20 49.55
C ALA A 195 -48.85 5.04 48.38
N ARG A 196 -48.38 4.63 47.19
CA ARG A 196 -49.26 4.38 46.03
C ARG A 196 -50.18 3.20 46.26
N THR A 197 -49.70 2.13 46.88
CA THR A 197 -50.52 0.96 47.20
C THR A 197 -51.61 1.31 48.21
N THR A 198 -51.27 2.06 49.26
CA THR A 198 -52.25 2.54 50.25
C THR A 198 -53.28 3.45 49.62
N ALA A 199 -52.86 4.46 48.83
CA ALA A 199 -53.79 5.35 48.14
C ALA A 199 -54.75 4.59 47.23
N ASN A 200 -54.25 3.63 46.44
CA ASN A 200 -55.07 2.78 45.57
C ASN A 200 -56.03 1.89 46.38
N PHE A 201 -55.58 1.34 47.51
CA PHE A 201 -56.44 0.56 48.40
C PHE A 201 -57.55 1.42 49.01
N GLU A 202 -57.22 2.59 49.55
CA GLU A 202 -58.18 3.52 50.15
C GLU A 202 -59.21 4.00 49.14
N GLU A 203 -58.78 4.37 47.92
CA GLU A 203 -59.67 4.76 46.82
C GLU A 203 -60.64 3.62 46.46
N ASN A 204 -60.11 2.40 46.26
CA ASN A 204 -60.95 1.25 45.92
C ASN A 204 -61.88 0.84 47.06
N PHE A 205 -61.45 0.96 48.31
CA PHE A 205 -62.23 0.61 49.50
C PHE A 205 -63.36 1.61 49.72
N ALA A 206 -63.09 2.91 49.55
CA ALA A 206 -64.11 3.96 49.62
C ALA A 206 -65.21 3.80 48.55
N ALA A 207 -64.89 3.18 47.42
CA ALA A 207 -65.85 2.85 46.36
C ALA A 207 -66.69 1.59 46.64
N LYS A 208 -66.47 0.87 47.75
CA LYS A 208 -67.26 -0.30 48.13
C LYS A 208 -68.42 0.09 49.03
N SER A 209 -69.58 -0.53 48.80
CA SER A 209 -70.72 -0.46 49.71
C SER A 209 -70.90 -1.78 50.44
N VAL A 210 -71.31 -1.71 51.71
CA VAL A 210 -71.71 -2.90 52.47
C VAL A 210 -72.97 -3.56 51.90
N SER A 211 -73.79 -2.81 51.17
CA SER A 211 -74.93 -3.33 50.41
C SER A 211 -74.52 -4.30 49.31
N ASP A 212 -73.27 -4.24 48.83
CA ASP A 212 -72.77 -5.11 47.75
C ASP A 212 -72.26 -6.45 48.29
N LEU A 213 -72.24 -6.65 49.61
CA LEU A 213 -71.85 -7.91 50.25
C LEU A 213 -73.06 -8.87 50.31
N GLN A 214 -72.78 -10.18 50.22
CA GLN A 214 -73.82 -11.19 50.42
C GLN A 214 -74.37 -11.08 51.85
N GLY A 215 -75.67 -10.77 51.99
CA GLY A 215 -76.30 -10.48 53.29
C GLY A 215 -76.17 -9.02 53.74
N GLY A 216 -75.73 -8.11 52.87
CA GLY A 216 -75.72 -6.67 53.15
C GLY A 216 -77.10 -6.11 53.50
N ASP A 217 -78.16 -6.64 52.88
CA ASP A 217 -79.57 -6.30 53.18
C ASP A 217 -80.01 -6.65 54.61
N THR A 218 -79.27 -7.52 55.30
CA THR A 218 -79.53 -7.89 56.70
C THR A 218 -78.80 -7.01 57.72
N LEU A 219 -77.98 -6.06 57.26
CA LEU A 219 -77.29 -5.12 58.14
C LEU A 219 -78.16 -3.89 58.39
N ILE A 220 -78.29 -3.49 59.66
CA ILE A 220 -79.02 -2.27 60.04
C ILE A 220 -78.17 -1.05 59.70
N HIS A 221 -78.69 -0.18 58.85
CA HIS A 221 -78.06 1.08 58.47
C HIS A 221 -78.52 2.24 59.35
N THR A 222 -77.78 3.35 59.33
CA THR A 222 -78.14 4.57 60.09
C THR A 222 -79.47 5.20 59.65
N THR A 223 -79.97 4.81 58.48
CA THR A 223 -81.27 5.22 57.94
C THR A 223 -82.42 4.27 58.30
N ASP A 224 -82.11 3.10 58.84
CA ASP A 224 -83.11 2.08 59.12
C ASP A 224 -83.81 2.37 60.44
N THR A 225 -85.11 2.08 60.50
CA THR A 225 -85.90 2.20 61.72
C THR A 225 -86.09 0.83 62.35
N LEU A 226 -85.43 0.59 63.50
CA LEU A 226 -85.62 -0.63 64.26
C LEU A 226 -86.85 -0.51 65.15
N ILE A 227 -87.90 -1.28 64.85
CA ILE A 227 -89.09 -1.37 65.69
C ILE A 227 -88.92 -2.61 66.60
N LEU A 228 -88.75 -2.38 67.90
CA LEU A 228 -88.79 -3.43 68.91
C LEU A 228 -90.22 -3.52 69.43
N ASP A 229 -91.01 -4.47 68.95
CA ASP A 229 -92.41 -4.64 69.37
C ASP A 229 -92.55 -5.27 70.77
N GLY A 230 -91.43 -5.53 71.44
CA GLY A 230 -91.37 -6.06 72.80
C GLY A 230 -91.95 -7.47 72.96
N GLY A 231 -92.38 -8.13 71.88
CA GLY A 231 -93.18 -9.34 71.93
C GLY A 231 -94.48 -9.09 72.69
N GLY A 232 -95.58 -8.85 71.97
CA GLY A 232 -96.91 -8.81 72.57
C GLY A 232 -97.22 -10.14 73.27
N ALA A 233 -97.11 -10.16 74.61
CA ALA A 233 -97.69 -11.18 75.46
C ALA A 233 -99.13 -10.81 75.82
#